data_AF-E1VIM2-F1
#
_entry.id   AF-E1VIM2-F1
#
_cell.length_a   1.000
_cell.length_b   1.000
_cell.length_c   1.000
_cell.angle_alpha   90.00
_cell.angle_beta   90.00
_cell.angle_gamma   90.00
#
_symmetry.space_group_name_H-M   'P 1'
#
loop_
_entity.id
_entity.type
_entity.pdbx_description
1 polymer ?
#
loop_
_entity_poly.entity_id
_entity_poly.type
_entity_poly.pdbx_seq_one_letter_code
_entity_poly.pdbx_strand_id
1 'polypeptide(L)'
;MSACGRVAPRFQSHDFTVVCFMFQDMQTANHEVIIFFAGGKVCKEMTYPEFEAVLDNVVGLVDFADESVQLAYLNVSARLKITHCVLFEVRFDRQGNADKSWNIPLRHLAETASLGPDLGAGPIKLACRSQCPVSWYTEMLWDPDMSPQNSTFSHLREVISENRLHLPVVDSAVPGERMQMFVGGQGAGLVWPQVAGMMEPMGEIPFDPTLYGAALLAASTGEISGEHRSRLASLLKSQRLHIHTLQTESEQKLAELRLSAQKEAQTAELEIARLRAQHESLHSQNMALREQNEAQRRQLEALARTREIEVQQVQQQGKDALQQLKAQSDEWLTQRIAEETAKLREDIELRNMELMHRHEVARQLREELCQLRKDKLRLLNQGADKFLERMESLGLSFIAFHPGAGHISVALKDMPEYMENPTAFAANKCLVTEDHYRRWLAHYQSPTCQAPLTHDRSCGCKIPRVDVPSRFVSGESDRCERHTSRHVHDNVVSFRS
;
A
#
# COMPACT_ATOMS: atom_id res chain seq x y z
N MET A 1 -62.67 3.21 14.46
CA MET A 1 -61.71 3.64 13.42
C MET A 1 -61.06 2.39 12.86
N SER A 2 -61.30 2.14 11.56
CA SER A 2 -60.67 1.19 10.62
C SER A 2 -59.14 1.06 10.77
N ALA A 3 -58.36 0.09 10.27
CA ALA A 3 -58.43 -1.17 9.49
C ALA A 3 -56.97 -1.75 9.57
N CYS A 4 -56.71 -3.05 9.78
CA CYS A 4 -56.50 -4.15 8.81
C CYS A 4 -55.41 -3.97 7.71
N GLY A 5 -54.42 -4.89 7.66
CA GLY A 5 -53.54 -5.23 6.51
C GLY A 5 -52.22 -5.93 6.97
N ARG A 6 -52.06 -7.27 6.93
CA ARG A 6 -51.59 -8.20 5.85
C ARG A 6 -50.22 -7.83 5.22
N VAL A 7 -49.25 -8.69 4.83
CA VAL A 7 -48.90 -10.14 4.91
C VAL A 7 -47.50 -10.32 4.23
N ALA A 8 -46.59 -11.13 4.81
CA ALA A 8 -45.58 -12.06 4.22
C ALA A 8 -44.32 -11.58 3.41
N PRO A 9 -43.43 -12.48 2.90
CA PRO A 9 -42.01 -12.59 3.29
C PRO A 9 -41.02 -12.31 2.14
N ARG A 10 -39.73 -12.05 2.43
CA ARG A 10 -38.68 -11.84 1.41
C ARG A 10 -37.74 -13.06 1.31
N PHE A 11 -37.82 -13.76 0.17
CA PHE A 11 -36.82 -14.69 -0.32
C PHE A 11 -35.59 -13.93 -0.85
N GLN A 12 -34.40 -14.47 -0.58
CA GLN A 12 -33.09 -13.91 -0.95
C GLN A 12 -32.77 -14.16 -2.44
N SER A 13 -32.38 -13.11 -3.15
CA SER A 13 -31.80 -13.13 -4.48
C SER A 13 -30.27 -12.98 -4.37
N HIS A 14 -29.53 -14.08 -4.42
CA HIS A 14 -28.05 -14.07 -4.41
C HIS A 14 -27.38 -14.69 -5.64
N ASP A 15 -28.13 -15.33 -6.55
CA ASP A 15 -27.51 -16.00 -7.71
C ASP A 15 -27.45 -15.16 -9.01
N PHE A 16 -28.14 -14.02 -9.10
CA PHE A 16 -28.11 -13.18 -10.31
C PHE A 16 -27.00 -12.12 -10.33
N THR A 17 -26.44 -11.77 -9.17
CA THR A 17 -25.39 -10.74 -9.08
C THR A 17 -24.03 -11.26 -9.51
N VAL A 18 -23.76 -12.57 -9.31
CA VAL A 18 -22.48 -13.19 -9.64
C VAL A 18 -22.28 -13.30 -11.16
N VAL A 19 -23.35 -13.60 -11.92
CA VAL A 19 -23.27 -13.70 -13.38
C VAL A 19 -23.13 -12.32 -14.05
N CYS A 20 -23.74 -11.28 -13.47
CA CYS A 20 -23.63 -9.91 -13.98
C CYS A 20 -22.23 -9.31 -13.72
N PHE A 21 -21.63 -9.58 -12.55
CA PHE A 21 -20.23 -9.20 -12.28
C PHE A 21 -19.25 -9.93 -13.20
N MET A 22 -19.44 -11.23 -13.46
CA MET A 22 -18.56 -11.98 -14.37
C MET A 22 -18.67 -11.55 -15.85
N PHE A 23 -19.84 -11.06 -16.28
CA PHE A 23 -20.00 -10.51 -17.64
C PHE A 23 -19.43 -9.10 -17.80
N GLN A 24 -19.36 -8.32 -16.72
CA GLN A 24 -18.85 -6.94 -16.74
C GLN A 24 -17.31 -6.90 -16.62
N ASP A 25 -16.70 -7.88 -15.93
CA ASP A 25 -15.24 -8.04 -15.84
C ASP A 25 -14.59 -8.57 -17.13
N MET A 26 -15.36 -9.21 -18.03
CA MET A 26 -14.84 -9.64 -19.33
C MET A 26 -14.75 -8.51 -20.38
N GLN A 27 -15.35 -7.34 -20.13
CA GLN A 27 -15.31 -6.20 -21.08
C GLN A 27 -14.15 -5.23 -20.83
N THR A 28 -13.39 -5.40 -19.75
CA THR A 28 -12.25 -4.55 -19.35
C THR A 28 -10.93 -5.32 -19.29
N ALA A 29 -10.83 -6.49 -19.94
CA ALA A 29 -9.59 -7.24 -20.04
C ALA A 29 -8.55 -6.42 -20.84
N ASN A 30 -7.64 -5.80 -20.09
CA ASN A 30 -6.51 -5.03 -20.56
C ASN A 30 -5.26 -5.90 -20.39
N HIS A 31 -4.52 -6.08 -21.48
CA HIS A 31 -3.34 -6.93 -21.54
C HIS A 31 -2.08 -6.07 -21.51
N GLU A 32 -1.14 -6.45 -20.66
CA GLU A 32 0.12 -5.75 -20.49
C GLU A 32 1.22 -6.47 -21.29
N VAL A 33 1.85 -5.74 -22.21
CA VAL A 33 2.78 -6.28 -23.19
C VAL A 33 4.06 -5.45 -23.21
N ILE A 34 5.20 -6.12 -23.36
CA ILE A 34 6.51 -5.50 -23.54
C ILE A 34 7.03 -5.82 -24.94
N ILE A 35 7.41 -4.79 -25.67
CA ILE A 35 7.99 -4.88 -27.02
C ILE A 35 9.43 -4.39 -27.00
N PHE A 36 10.36 -5.19 -27.55
CA PHE A 36 11.78 -4.90 -27.62
C PHE A 36 12.15 -4.34 -28.99
N PHE A 37 12.94 -3.27 -29.00
CA PHE A 37 13.46 -2.60 -30.18
C PHE A 37 14.97 -2.73 -30.27
N ALA A 38 15.47 -3.14 -31.43
CA ALA A 38 16.88 -3.02 -31.79
C ALA A 38 17.00 -2.38 -33.18
N GLY A 39 17.82 -1.35 -33.30
CA GLY A 39 18.01 -0.63 -34.57
C GLY A 39 16.72 -0.04 -35.17
N GLY A 40 15.76 0.36 -34.34
CA GLY A 40 14.48 0.93 -34.77
C GLY A 40 13.46 -0.08 -35.29
N LYS A 41 13.70 -1.39 -35.15
CA LYS A 41 12.76 -2.47 -35.51
C LYS A 41 12.38 -3.28 -34.28
N VAL A 42 11.19 -3.89 -34.33
CA VAL A 42 10.74 -4.81 -33.28
C VAL A 42 11.46 -6.15 -33.43
N CYS A 43 12.12 -6.59 -32.37
CA CYS A 43 12.93 -7.82 -32.36
C CYS A 43 12.34 -8.91 -31.49
N LYS A 44 11.62 -8.55 -30.42
CA LYS A 44 11.03 -9.50 -29.48
C LYS A 44 9.80 -8.90 -28.83
N GLU A 45 8.87 -9.74 -28.44
CA GLU A 45 7.65 -9.39 -27.72
C GLU A 45 7.43 -10.43 -26.61
N MET A 46 6.91 -9.97 -25.47
CA MET A 46 6.56 -10.83 -24.34
C MET A 46 5.49 -10.15 -23.48
N THR A 47 4.83 -10.92 -22.63
CA THR A 47 3.88 -10.38 -21.66
C THR A 47 4.61 -9.68 -20.51
N TYR A 48 3.93 -8.76 -19.82
CA TYR A 48 4.54 -8.07 -18.67
C TYR A 48 5.01 -9.03 -17.55
N PRO A 49 4.26 -10.08 -17.16
CA PRO A 49 4.74 -11.06 -16.18
C PRO A 49 6.00 -11.84 -16.63
N GLU A 50 6.13 -12.14 -17.93
CA GLU A 50 7.34 -12.75 -18.47
C GLU A 50 8.53 -11.79 -18.37
N PHE A 51 8.31 -10.50 -18.60
CA PHE A 51 9.33 -9.48 -18.41
C PHE A 51 9.73 -9.28 -16.95
N GLU A 52 8.78 -9.37 -15.99
CA GLU A 52 9.11 -9.35 -14.56
C GLU A 52 10.05 -10.50 -14.18
N ALA A 53 9.86 -11.70 -14.74
CA ALA A 53 10.77 -12.82 -14.54
C ALA A 53 12.19 -12.56 -15.11
N VAL A 54 12.30 -11.76 -16.18
CA VAL A 54 13.59 -11.31 -16.72
C VAL A 54 14.26 -10.31 -15.78
N LEU A 55 13.50 -9.35 -15.22
CA LEU A 55 14.01 -8.38 -14.24
C LEU A 55 14.48 -9.05 -12.94
N ASP A 56 13.78 -10.10 -12.50
CA ASP A 56 14.15 -10.91 -11.33
C ASP A 56 15.38 -11.81 -11.58
N ASN A 57 15.92 -11.80 -12.80
CA ASN A 57 17.04 -12.65 -13.26
C ASN A 57 16.75 -14.15 -13.16
N VAL A 58 15.48 -14.53 -13.26
CA VAL A 58 15.05 -15.95 -13.36
C VAL A 58 15.35 -16.47 -14.77
N VAL A 59 15.22 -15.60 -15.78
CA VAL A 59 15.49 -15.91 -17.19
C VAL A 59 16.41 -14.84 -17.77
N GLY A 60 17.62 -15.24 -18.19
CA GLY A 60 18.55 -14.35 -18.90
C GLY A 60 18.25 -14.27 -20.40
N LEU A 61 18.31 -13.07 -20.96
CA LEU A 61 18.18 -12.79 -22.39
C LEU A 61 19.56 -12.66 -23.03
N VAL A 62 20.18 -13.80 -23.35
CA VAL A 62 21.54 -13.86 -23.93
C VAL A 62 21.64 -13.15 -25.28
N ASP A 63 20.52 -13.05 -26.02
CA ASP A 63 20.43 -12.33 -27.30
C ASP A 63 20.75 -10.83 -27.17
N PHE A 64 20.67 -10.27 -25.96
CA PHE A 64 20.90 -8.86 -25.67
C PHE A 64 22.07 -8.64 -24.69
N ALA A 65 22.99 -9.60 -24.58
CA ALA A 65 24.09 -9.53 -23.62
C ALA A 65 25.05 -8.35 -23.89
N ASP A 66 25.37 -7.59 -22.83
CA ASP A 66 26.20 -6.36 -22.84
C ASP A 66 25.64 -5.20 -23.69
N GLU A 67 24.32 -5.20 -23.96
CA GLU A 67 23.64 -4.16 -24.72
C GLU A 67 22.63 -3.36 -23.89
N SER A 68 22.44 -2.08 -24.25
CA SER A 68 21.30 -1.28 -23.81
C SER A 68 20.20 -1.37 -24.85
N VAL A 69 19.05 -1.92 -24.47
CA VAL A 69 17.93 -2.17 -25.38
C VAL A 69 16.81 -1.18 -25.11
N GLN A 70 16.13 -0.77 -26.18
CA GLN A 70 14.94 0.07 -26.12
C GLN A 70 13.69 -0.80 -26.02
N LEU A 71 12.80 -0.49 -25.08
CA LEU A 71 11.57 -1.24 -24.84
C LEU A 71 10.36 -0.31 -24.83
N ALA A 72 9.21 -0.87 -25.16
CA ALA A 72 7.91 -0.22 -25.04
C ALA A 72 6.98 -1.07 -24.18
N TYR A 73 6.49 -0.51 -23.08
CA TYR A 73 5.41 -1.07 -22.30
C TYR A 73 4.07 -0.59 -22.85
N LEU A 74 3.19 -1.53 -23.16
CA LEU A 74 1.90 -1.29 -23.76
C LEU A 74 0.78 -1.84 -22.89
N ASN A 75 -0.32 -1.09 -22.81
CA ASN A 75 -1.59 -1.62 -22.35
C ASN A 75 -2.55 -1.78 -23.54
N VAL A 76 -2.92 -3.02 -23.83
CA VAL A 76 -3.69 -3.43 -25.01
C VAL A 76 -5.08 -3.91 -24.60
N SER A 77 -6.11 -3.25 -25.09
CA SER A 77 -7.50 -3.67 -24.83
C SER A 77 -7.81 -5.04 -25.46
N ALA A 78 -8.90 -5.68 -25.00
CA ALA A 78 -9.44 -6.93 -25.56
C ALA A 78 -9.78 -6.89 -27.07
N ARG A 79 -9.69 -5.74 -27.73
CA ARG A 79 -9.85 -5.55 -29.19
C ARG A 79 -8.53 -5.32 -29.94
N LEU A 80 -7.39 -5.66 -29.33
CA LEU A 80 -6.05 -5.42 -29.88
C LEU A 80 -5.78 -3.95 -30.22
N LYS A 81 -6.32 -3.03 -29.39
CA LYS A 81 -6.04 -1.59 -29.51
C LYS A 81 -5.17 -1.14 -28.35
N ILE A 82 -4.08 -0.44 -28.69
CA ILE A 82 -3.15 0.16 -27.73
C ILE A 82 -3.82 1.35 -27.07
N THR A 83 -3.83 1.39 -25.74
CA THR A 83 -4.42 2.47 -24.93
C THR A 83 -3.36 3.30 -24.21
N HIS A 84 -2.28 2.66 -23.75
CA HIS A 84 -1.18 3.29 -23.05
C HIS A 84 0.16 2.79 -23.61
N CYS A 85 1.15 3.67 -23.65
CA CYS A 85 2.50 3.39 -24.12
C CYS A 85 3.54 4.11 -23.26
N VAL A 86 4.53 3.37 -22.74
CA VAL A 86 5.68 3.92 -22.00
C VAL A 86 6.96 3.42 -22.67
N LEU A 87 7.83 4.35 -23.09
CA LEU A 87 9.04 4.05 -23.84
C LEU A 87 10.28 4.19 -22.95
N PHE A 88 10.90 3.06 -22.60
CA PHE A 88 11.99 2.98 -21.62
C PHE A 88 13.17 2.16 -22.13
N GLU A 89 14.34 2.35 -21.53
CA GLU A 89 15.56 1.61 -21.84
C GLU A 89 15.96 0.71 -20.68
N VAL A 90 16.50 -0.47 -20.99
CA VAL A 90 17.07 -1.41 -20.01
C VAL A 90 18.45 -1.84 -20.49
N ARG A 91 19.41 -1.83 -19.56
CA ARG A 91 20.75 -2.36 -19.81
C ARG A 91 20.83 -3.82 -19.36
N PHE A 92 21.41 -4.65 -20.20
CA PHE A 92 21.71 -6.04 -19.89
C PHE A 92 23.20 -6.24 -19.65
N ASP A 93 23.56 -7.12 -18.71
CA ASP A 93 24.95 -7.49 -18.43
C ASP A 93 25.50 -8.51 -19.45
N ARG A 94 26.76 -8.90 -19.30
CA ARG A 94 27.42 -9.88 -20.19
C ARG A 94 26.81 -11.28 -20.14
N GLN A 95 26.01 -11.56 -19.13
CA GLN A 95 25.32 -12.82 -18.93
C GLN A 95 23.87 -12.76 -19.46
N GLY A 96 23.43 -11.62 -20.00
CA GLY A 96 22.07 -11.40 -20.48
C GLY A 96 21.05 -11.10 -19.37
N ASN A 97 21.51 -10.77 -18.17
CA ASN A 97 20.67 -10.41 -17.04
C ASN A 97 20.36 -8.91 -17.07
N ALA A 98 19.15 -8.53 -16.67
CA ALA A 98 18.77 -7.13 -16.59
C ALA A 98 19.48 -6.44 -15.42
N ASP A 99 19.79 -5.14 -15.57
CA ASP A 99 20.39 -4.34 -14.50
C ASP A 99 19.47 -4.29 -13.26
N LYS A 100 19.98 -4.78 -12.13
CA LYS A 100 19.25 -4.82 -10.85
C LYS A 100 18.92 -3.45 -10.29
N SER A 101 19.58 -2.40 -10.76
CA SER A 101 19.31 -1.02 -10.35
C SER A 101 18.10 -0.41 -11.07
N TRP A 102 17.57 -1.07 -12.09
CA TRP A 102 16.40 -0.62 -12.85
C TRP A 102 15.12 -0.80 -12.03
N ASN A 103 14.36 0.27 -11.81
CA ASN A 103 13.18 0.27 -10.93
C ASN A 103 12.07 1.25 -11.36
N ILE A 104 11.77 1.32 -12.65
CA ILE A 104 10.78 2.27 -13.17
C ILE A 104 9.35 1.74 -12.94
N PRO A 105 8.44 2.50 -12.31
CA PRO A 105 7.06 2.08 -12.07
C PRO A 105 6.20 2.26 -13.34
N LEU A 106 6.32 1.33 -14.29
CA LEU A 106 5.69 1.40 -15.62
C LEU A 106 4.17 1.63 -15.58
N ARG A 107 3.45 0.92 -14.70
CA ARG A 107 1.98 1.05 -14.56
C ARG A 107 1.57 2.47 -14.12
N HIS A 108 2.25 3.02 -13.12
CA HIS A 108 1.96 4.36 -12.62
C HIS A 108 2.31 5.44 -13.65
N LEU A 109 3.42 5.29 -14.38
CA LEU A 109 3.78 6.19 -15.47
C LEU A 109 2.77 6.15 -16.61
N ALA A 110 2.25 4.97 -16.96
CA ALA A 110 1.20 4.83 -17.96
C ALA A 110 -0.08 5.58 -17.53
N GLU A 111 -0.52 5.41 -16.28
CA GLU A 111 -1.76 6.05 -15.80
C GLU A 111 -1.71 7.59 -15.80
N THR A 112 -0.54 8.14 -15.47
CA THR A 112 -0.27 9.58 -15.33
C THR A 112 0.28 10.25 -16.60
N ALA A 113 0.50 9.47 -17.67
CA ALA A 113 1.03 9.94 -18.94
C ALA A 113 0.12 10.97 -19.66
N SER A 114 0.75 11.84 -20.45
CA SER A 114 0.06 12.81 -21.30
C SER A 114 -0.56 12.17 -22.54
N LEU A 115 -1.44 12.89 -23.22
CA LEU A 115 -2.04 12.42 -24.47
C LEU A 115 -1.01 12.43 -25.60
N GLY A 116 -0.92 11.29 -26.29
CA GLY A 116 -0.07 11.06 -27.45
C GLY A 116 -0.87 10.87 -28.75
N PRO A 117 -0.25 10.35 -29.82
CA PRO A 117 -0.90 10.15 -31.11
C PRO A 117 -2.00 9.08 -31.05
N ASP A 118 -2.98 9.15 -31.95
CA ASP A 118 -4.05 8.15 -32.07
C ASP A 118 -3.58 6.95 -32.89
N LEU A 119 -3.70 5.74 -32.32
CA LEU A 119 -3.33 4.46 -32.94
C LEU A 119 -4.54 3.62 -33.39
N GLY A 120 -5.70 4.24 -33.51
CA GLY A 120 -6.92 3.65 -34.06
C GLY A 120 -8.01 3.35 -33.02
N ALA A 121 -7.93 3.96 -31.83
CA ALA A 121 -8.96 3.90 -30.79
C ALA A 121 -9.08 5.22 -30.00
N GLY A 122 -8.50 6.31 -30.50
CA GLY A 122 -8.34 7.59 -29.80
C GLY A 122 -6.88 7.85 -29.39
N PRO A 123 -6.57 9.08 -28.93
CA PRO A 123 -5.22 9.43 -28.48
C PRO A 123 -4.80 8.51 -27.34
N ILE A 124 -3.65 7.85 -27.49
CA ILE A 124 -3.10 6.98 -26.44
C ILE A 124 -2.53 7.82 -25.30
N LYS A 125 -2.41 7.28 -24.09
CA LYS A 125 -1.54 7.88 -23.08
C LYS A 125 -0.08 7.50 -23.35
N LEU A 126 0.79 8.48 -23.51
CA LEU A 126 2.19 8.30 -23.88
C LEU A 126 3.12 8.90 -22.81
N ALA A 127 4.05 8.07 -22.30
CA ALA A 127 5.21 8.54 -21.56
C ALA A 127 6.49 8.21 -22.34
N CYS A 128 7.26 9.24 -22.66
CA CYS A 128 8.56 9.15 -23.33
C CYS A 128 9.53 10.16 -22.72
N ARG A 129 10.77 10.22 -23.18
CA ARG A 129 11.79 11.13 -22.61
C ARG A 129 11.33 12.59 -22.60
N SER A 130 10.80 13.07 -23.72
CA SER A 130 10.28 14.44 -23.87
C SER A 130 8.94 14.69 -23.16
N GLN A 131 8.19 13.63 -22.84
CA GLN A 131 6.87 13.68 -22.20
C GLN A 131 6.81 12.75 -20.99
N CYS A 132 7.66 13.00 -19.99
CA CYS A 132 7.66 12.23 -18.76
C CYS A 132 6.86 12.94 -17.66
N PRO A 133 5.86 12.27 -17.03
CA PRO A 133 5.13 12.84 -15.90
C PRO A 133 5.99 13.15 -14.68
N VAL A 134 7.11 12.43 -14.52
CA VAL A 134 7.99 12.51 -13.35
C VAL A 134 9.45 12.62 -13.80
N SER A 135 10.02 13.82 -13.69
CA SER A 135 11.30 14.20 -14.32
C SER A 135 12.53 13.38 -13.92
N TRP A 136 12.54 12.71 -12.77
CA TRP A 136 13.69 11.89 -12.37
C TRP A 136 13.82 10.58 -13.17
N TYR A 137 12.77 10.14 -13.88
CA TYR A 137 12.82 8.95 -14.74
C TYR A 137 13.22 9.27 -16.18
N THR A 138 13.37 10.56 -16.55
CA THR A 138 13.60 11.01 -17.92
C THR A 138 14.83 10.38 -18.58
N GLU A 139 15.93 10.18 -17.85
CA GLU A 139 17.18 9.62 -18.42
C GLU A 139 17.09 8.13 -18.77
N MET A 140 16.08 7.42 -18.24
CA MET A 140 15.84 6.00 -18.56
C MET A 140 14.71 5.81 -19.59
N LEU A 141 14.17 6.90 -20.12
CA LEU A 141 13.16 6.90 -21.17
C LEU A 141 13.81 7.31 -22.50
N TRP A 142 13.23 6.86 -23.61
CA TRP A 142 13.65 7.25 -24.95
C TRP A 142 12.50 7.93 -25.70
N ASP A 143 12.82 8.66 -26.77
CA ASP A 143 11.82 9.33 -27.62
C ASP A 143 11.59 8.55 -28.91
N PRO A 144 10.32 8.37 -29.34
CA PRO A 144 9.97 7.59 -30.53
C PRO A 144 10.37 8.33 -31.81
N ASP A 145 10.68 7.57 -32.86
CA ASP A 145 10.83 8.14 -34.20
C ASP A 145 9.45 8.38 -34.82
N MET A 146 9.23 9.62 -35.26
CA MET A 146 7.99 10.10 -35.90
C MET A 146 8.18 10.34 -37.40
N SER A 147 9.28 9.88 -37.98
CA SER A 147 9.51 9.98 -39.42
C SER A 147 8.41 9.25 -40.22
N PRO A 148 7.95 9.81 -41.36
CA PRO A 148 6.84 9.25 -42.14
C PRO A 148 7.15 7.90 -42.80
N GLN A 149 8.43 7.51 -42.84
CA GLN A 149 8.90 6.27 -43.48
C GLN A 149 9.17 5.15 -42.48
N ASN A 150 9.41 5.47 -41.19
CA ASN A 150 9.79 4.50 -40.17
C ASN A 150 9.26 4.88 -38.78
N SER A 151 7.95 5.12 -38.66
CA SER A 151 7.36 5.53 -37.38
C SER A 151 7.33 4.37 -36.38
N THR A 152 7.88 4.59 -35.18
CA THR A 152 7.85 3.62 -34.07
C THR A 152 6.42 3.15 -33.76
N PHE A 153 5.46 4.07 -33.77
CA PHE A 153 4.06 3.75 -33.47
C PHE A 153 3.37 2.90 -34.55
N SER A 154 3.81 3.02 -35.81
CA SER A 154 3.30 2.17 -36.88
C SER A 154 3.72 0.72 -36.67
N HIS A 155 4.98 0.50 -36.28
CA HIS A 155 5.48 -0.84 -35.94
C HIS A 155 4.77 -1.43 -34.72
N LEU A 156 4.55 -0.64 -33.66
CA LEU A 156 3.80 -1.11 -32.49
C LEU A 156 2.39 -1.56 -32.85
N ARG A 157 1.68 -0.78 -33.69
CA ARG A 157 0.34 -1.12 -34.15
C ARG A 157 0.32 -2.41 -34.98
N GLU A 158 1.30 -2.56 -35.89
CA GLU A 158 1.43 -3.75 -36.75
C GLU A 158 1.67 -5.00 -35.91
N VAL A 159 2.65 -4.97 -35.00
CA VAL A 159 2.99 -6.11 -34.13
C VAL A 159 1.82 -6.55 -33.25
N ILE A 160 1.11 -5.60 -32.62
CA ILE A 160 -0.07 -5.93 -31.82
C ILE A 160 -1.22 -6.49 -32.69
N SER A 161 -1.35 -6.03 -33.93
CA SER A 161 -2.36 -6.56 -34.85
C SER A 161 -2.06 -7.97 -35.37
N GLU A 162 -0.78 -8.35 -35.45
CA GLU A 162 -0.37 -9.73 -35.77
C GLU A 162 -0.69 -10.71 -34.63
N ASN A 163 -0.83 -10.20 -33.40
CA ASN A 163 -1.22 -10.97 -32.20
C ASN A 163 -0.44 -12.28 -32.00
N ARG A 164 0.88 -12.22 -32.19
CA ARG A 164 1.79 -13.37 -32.01
C ARG A 164 1.85 -13.88 -30.57
N LEU A 165 1.54 -13.02 -29.60
CA LEU A 165 1.39 -13.39 -28.18
C LEU A 165 0.06 -14.10 -27.87
N HIS A 166 -0.81 -14.30 -28.87
CA HIS A 166 -2.11 -14.97 -28.72
C HIS A 166 -2.97 -14.35 -27.61
N LEU A 167 -2.98 -13.02 -27.50
CA LEU A 167 -3.80 -12.29 -26.55
C LEU A 167 -5.28 -12.62 -26.81
N PRO A 168 -6.09 -12.87 -25.77
CA PRO A 168 -7.48 -13.22 -25.93
C PRO A 168 -8.27 -12.02 -26.48
N VAL A 169 -8.87 -12.23 -27.65
CA VAL A 169 -9.66 -11.21 -28.35
C VAL A 169 -11.13 -11.42 -28.04
N VAL A 170 -11.80 -10.36 -27.60
CA VAL A 170 -13.27 -10.37 -27.45
C VAL A 170 -13.86 -9.81 -28.74
N ASP A 171 -14.29 -10.71 -29.62
CA ASP A 171 -15.05 -10.34 -30.81
C ASP A 171 -16.41 -9.78 -30.41
N SER A 172 -16.53 -8.46 -30.42
CA SER A 172 -17.85 -7.81 -30.51
C SER A 172 -18.20 -7.60 -31.98
N ALA A 173 -18.21 -8.67 -32.77
CA ALA A 173 -19.06 -8.73 -33.95
C ALA A 173 -20.46 -9.04 -33.43
N VAL A 174 -21.30 -8.02 -33.36
CA VAL A 174 -22.75 -8.20 -33.28
C VAL A 174 -23.22 -8.31 -34.73
N PRO A 175 -23.58 -9.50 -35.27
CA PRO A 175 -24.55 -9.53 -36.34
C PRO A 175 -25.84 -8.98 -35.73
N GLY A 176 -26.41 -7.95 -36.34
CA GLY A 176 -27.71 -7.44 -35.95
C GLY A 176 -28.76 -8.52 -36.08
N GLU A 177 -29.03 -9.25 -35.00
CA GLU A 177 -30.20 -10.10 -34.86
C GLU A 177 -31.18 -9.47 -33.87
N ARG A 178 -32.40 -9.38 -34.36
CA ARG A 178 -33.59 -8.89 -33.70
C ARG A 178 -33.72 -9.53 -32.31
N MET A 179 -33.81 -8.66 -31.32
CA MET A 179 -34.31 -8.94 -29.98
C MET A 179 -35.70 -9.60 -30.07
N GLN A 180 -35.76 -10.94 -30.05
CA GLN A 180 -36.95 -11.67 -29.66
C GLN A 180 -36.81 -12.05 -28.18
N MET A 181 -37.59 -11.35 -27.37
CA MET A 181 -37.80 -11.63 -25.96
C MET A 181 -38.33 -13.05 -25.77
N PHE A 182 -37.54 -13.93 -25.16
CA PHE A 182 -38.06 -15.12 -24.48
C PHE A 182 -38.45 -14.72 -23.05
N VAL A 183 -39.74 -14.56 -22.81
CA VAL A 183 -40.31 -14.51 -21.46
C VAL A 183 -40.40 -15.95 -20.96
N GLY A 184 -39.77 -16.21 -19.82
CA GLY A 184 -39.81 -17.49 -19.12
C GLY A 184 -41.24 -17.93 -18.82
N GLY A 185 -41.56 -19.15 -19.23
CA GLY A 185 -42.76 -19.85 -18.80
C GLY A 185 -42.50 -20.55 -17.46
N GLN A 186 -43.35 -20.27 -16.47
CA GLN A 186 -44.09 -21.31 -15.76
C GLN A 186 -45.25 -20.70 -14.96
N GLY A 187 -46.46 -21.14 -15.32
CA GLY A 187 -47.59 -21.35 -14.42
C GLY A 187 -48.26 -20.11 -13.82
N ALA A 188 -49.37 -19.68 -14.40
CA ALA A 188 -50.69 -19.83 -13.76
C ALA A 188 -51.77 -19.05 -14.54
N GLY A 189 -52.74 -19.80 -15.04
CA GLY A 189 -54.15 -19.42 -15.04
C GLY A 189 -54.54 -18.18 -15.83
N LEU A 190 -54.82 -18.36 -17.12
CA LEU A 190 -55.97 -17.71 -17.73
C LEU A 190 -56.73 -18.70 -18.63
N VAL A 191 -57.96 -18.92 -18.18
CA VAL A 191 -59.13 -19.53 -18.81
C VAL A 191 -59.16 -19.34 -20.32
N TRP A 192 -59.15 -20.46 -21.06
CA TRP A 192 -59.60 -20.50 -22.45
C TRP A 192 -61.14 -20.46 -22.48
N PRO A 193 -61.77 -19.61 -23.30
CA PRO A 193 -63.19 -19.73 -23.57
C PRO A 193 -63.42 -20.99 -24.40
N GLN A 194 -64.14 -21.90 -23.76
CA GLN A 194 -64.77 -23.07 -24.36
C GLN A 194 -65.81 -22.61 -25.39
N VAL A 195 -65.45 -22.65 -26.68
CA VAL A 195 -66.45 -22.73 -27.75
C VAL A 195 -66.74 -24.20 -27.96
N ALA A 196 -67.54 -24.73 -27.04
CA ALA A 196 -68.30 -25.93 -27.27
C ALA A 196 -69.47 -25.60 -28.21
N GLY A 197 -69.58 -26.40 -29.26
CA GLY A 197 -70.86 -26.75 -29.88
C GLY A 197 -71.60 -25.66 -30.62
N MET A 198 -71.45 -25.61 -31.94
CA MET A 198 -72.56 -25.65 -32.91
C MET A 198 -71.99 -26.03 -34.28
N MET A 199 -71.70 -27.31 -34.45
CA MET A 199 -71.67 -27.91 -35.79
C MET A 199 -72.54 -29.15 -35.67
N GLU A 200 -73.79 -29.00 -36.08
CA GLU A 200 -74.76 -30.08 -36.07
C GLU A 200 -74.18 -31.27 -36.85
N PRO A 201 -74.19 -32.47 -36.26
CA PRO A 201 -74.03 -33.68 -37.05
C PRO A 201 -75.31 -33.81 -37.89
N MET A 202 -75.17 -33.76 -39.22
CA MET A 202 -76.19 -34.31 -40.11
C MET A 202 -76.25 -35.81 -39.83
N GLY A 203 -77.08 -36.16 -38.85
CA GLY A 203 -77.51 -37.51 -38.57
C GLY A 203 -78.24 -38.06 -39.78
N GLU A 204 -77.81 -39.23 -40.19
CA GLU A 204 -78.63 -40.36 -40.61
C GLU A 204 -80.12 -40.01 -40.83
N ILE A 205 -80.49 -39.84 -42.10
CA ILE A 205 -81.86 -40.15 -42.51
C ILE A 205 -81.87 -41.68 -42.67
N PRO A 206 -82.64 -42.43 -41.86
CA PRO A 206 -82.91 -43.83 -42.15
C PRO A 206 -83.73 -43.86 -43.44
N PHE A 207 -83.14 -44.38 -44.52
CA PHE A 207 -83.92 -44.71 -45.70
C PHE A 207 -84.67 -46.02 -45.41
N ASP A 208 -85.86 -45.87 -44.84
CA ASP A 208 -86.78 -46.97 -44.55
C ASP A 208 -87.56 -47.31 -45.84
N PRO A 209 -87.35 -48.48 -46.50
CA PRO A 209 -87.90 -48.76 -47.83
C PRO A 209 -89.39 -49.15 -47.85
N THR A 210 -90.13 -48.96 -46.75
CA THR A 210 -91.45 -49.57 -46.53
C THR A 210 -92.64 -48.62 -46.46
N LEU A 211 -92.49 -47.35 -46.85
CA LEU A 211 -93.62 -46.41 -46.84
C LEU A 211 -93.71 -45.54 -48.09
N TYR A 212 -93.81 -46.15 -49.27
CA TYR A 212 -94.63 -45.64 -50.39
C TYR A 212 -94.90 -46.80 -51.36
N GLY A 213 -95.49 -47.86 -50.81
CA GLY A 213 -96.25 -48.82 -51.59
C GLY A 213 -97.61 -48.21 -51.96
N ALA A 214 -97.91 -48.23 -53.25
CA ALA A 214 -99.26 -48.23 -53.82
C ALA A 214 -100.18 -47.03 -53.50
N ALA A 215 -100.21 -46.00 -54.38
CA ALA A 215 -101.45 -45.22 -54.64
C ALA A 215 -101.42 -44.19 -55.80
N LEU A 216 -100.54 -44.23 -56.82
CA LEU A 216 -100.75 -43.34 -57.99
C LEU A 216 -100.13 -43.79 -59.33
N LEU A 217 -100.21 -45.09 -59.65
CA LEU A 217 -99.93 -45.61 -61.01
C LEU A 217 -100.94 -46.72 -61.38
N ALA A 218 -102.22 -46.47 -61.08
CA ALA A 218 -103.34 -47.33 -61.48
C ALA A 218 -104.54 -46.49 -61.94
N ALA A 219 -104.31 -45.50 -62.82
CA ALA A 219 -105.38 -44.79 -63.53
C ALA A 219 -104.86 -44.11 -64.81
N SER A 220 -104.18 -44.88 -65.67
CA SER A 220 -104.03 -44.55 -67.10
C SER A 220 -103.51 -45.76 -67.90
N THR A 221 -104.14 -46.92 -67.73
CA THR A 221 -104.02 -48.00 -68.72
C THR A 221 -104.95 -47.69 -69.90
N GLY A 222 -104.57 -46.68 -70.69
CA GLY A 222 -104.99 -46.53 -72.07
C GLY A 222 -103.90 -47.16 -72.94
N GLU A 223 -104.28 -48.12 -73.77
CA GLU A 223 -103.46 -48.93 -74.69
C GLU A 223 -102.12 -48.32 -75.12
N ILE A 224 -101.06 -48.62 -74.35
CA ILE A 224 -99.68 -48.44 -74.79
C ILE A 224 -99.29 -49.70 -75.59
N SER A 225 -99.16 -49.53 -76.91
CA SER A 225 -98.70 -50.53 -77.87
C SER A 225 -97.49 -51.33 -77.36
N GLY A 226 -97.44 -52.63 -77.65
CA GLY A 226 -96.39 -53.57 -77.19
C GLY A 226 -94.96 -53.11 -77.51
N GLU A 227 -94.80 -52.26 -78.53
CA GLU A 227 -93.52 -51.64 -78.89
C GLU A 227 -92.97 -50.70 -77.81
N HIS A 228 -93.81 -49.88 -77.18
CA HIS A 228 -93.38 -48.95 -76.14
C HIS A 228 -92.97 -49.67 -74.84
N ARG A 229 -93.61 -50.79 -74.50
CA ARG A 229 -93.19 -51.66 -73.39
C ARG A 229 -91.83 -52.31 -73.65
N SER A 230 -91.57 -52.74 -74.89
CA SER A 230 -90.27 -53.32 -75.26
C SER A 230 -89.13 -52.28 -75.23
N ARG A 231 -89.38 -51.03 -75.65
CA ARG A 231 -88.41 -49.94 -75.58
C ARG A 231 -88.09 -49.56 -74.13
N LEU A 232 -89.10 -49.45 -73.27
CA LEU A 232 -88.90 -49.20 -71.83
C LEU A 232 -88.16 -50.35 -71.15
N ALA A 233 -88.46 -51.61 -71.49
CA ALA A 233 -87.74 -52.77 -70.94
C ALA A 233 -86.27 -52.84 -71.42
N SER A 234 -86.00 -52.51 -72.69
CA SER A 234 -84.65 -52.41 -73.23
C SER A 234 -83.85 -51.29 -72.54
N LEU A 235 -84.49 -50.14 -72.30
CA LEU A 235 -83.88 -49.00 -71.63
C LEU A 235 -83.66 -49.24 -70.13
N LEU A 236 -84.57 -49.93 -69.46
CA LEU A 236 -84.37 -50.42 -68.09
C LEU A 236 -83.22 -51.45 -68.01
N LYS A 237 -83.09 -52.32 -69.01
CA LYS A 237 -82.01 -53.31 -69.08
C LYS A 237 -80.65 -52.63 -69.33
N SER A 238 -80.61 -51.62 -70.21
CA SER A 238 -79.39 -50.84 -70.45
C SER A 238 -79.01 -50.00 -69.23
N GLN A 239 -79.98 -49.39 -68.53
CA GLN A 239 -79.74 -48.67 -67.28
C GLN A 239 -79.27 -49.59 -66.16
N ARG A 240 -79.85 -50.80 -66.00
CA ARG A 240 -79.39 -51.79 -65.01
C ARG A 240 -77.97 -52.26 -65.28
N LEU A 241 -77.65 -52.54 -66.55
CA LEU A 241 -76.28 -52.86 -66.96
C LEU A 241 -75.33 -51.70 -66.65
N HIS A 242 -75.72 -50.46 -66.96
CA HIS A 242 -74.89 -49.30 -66.69
C HIS A 242 -74.66 -49.06 -65.20
N ILE A 243 -75.69 -49.19 -64.36
CA ILE A 243 -75.56 -49.11 -62.89
C ILE A 243 -74.63 -50.21 -62.39
N HIS A 244 -74.77 -51.44 -62.88
CA HIS A 244 -73.88 -52.54 -62.51
C HIS A 244 -72.43 -52.26 -62.94
N THR A 245 -72.20 -51.77 -64.16
CA THR A 245 -70.86 -51.39 -64.63
C THR A 245 -70.26 -50.29 -63.75
N LEU A 246 -71.02 -49.24 -63.44
CA LEU A 246 -70.59 -48.17 -62.54
C LEU A 246 -70.32 -48.67 -61.12
N GLN A 247 -71.14 -49.60 -60.61
CA GLN A 247 -70.90 -50.25 -59.32
C GLN A 247 -69.57 -51.02 -59.35
N THR A 248 -69.35 -51.86 -60.37
CA THR A 248 -68.08 -52.59 -60.50
C THR A 248 -66.86 -51.69 -60.68
N GLU A 249 -66.99 -50.59 -61.43
CA GLU A 249 -65.91 -49.59 -61.57
C GLU A 249 -65.64 -48.86 -60.25
N SER A 250 -66.69 -48.54 -59.49
CA SER A 250 -66.55 -47.91 -58.17
C SER A 250 -65.91 -48.85 -57.15
N GLU A 251 -66.29 -50.13 -57.16
CA GLU A 251 -65.70 -51.17 -56.32
C GLU A 251 -64.23 -51.41 -56.67
N GLN A 252 -63.88 -51.43 -57.96
CA GLN A 252 -62.50 -51.54 -58.42
C GLN A 252 -61.65 -50.34 -57.97
N LYS A 253 -62.15 -49.10 -58.15
CA LYS A 253 -61.44 -47.88 -57.70
C LYS A 253 -61.28 -47.85 -56.19
N LEU A 254 -62.30 -48.27 -55.43
CA LEU A 254 -62.21 -48.37 -53.97
C LEU A 254 -61.21 -49.44 -53.53
N ALA A 255 -61.16 -50.58 -54.22
CA ALA A 255 -60.18 -51.63 -53.95
C ALA A 255 -58.75 -51.16 -54.26
N GLU A 256 -58.55 -50.44 -55.36
CA GLU A 256 -57.26 -49.86 -55.74
C GLU A 256 -56.78 -48.81 -54.73
N LEU A 257 -57.66 -47.88 -54.33
CA LEU A 257 -57.35 -46.88 -53.29
C LEU A 257 -57.06 -47.50 -51.92
N ARG A 258 -57.78 -48.57 -51.54
CA ARG A 258 -57.50 -49.30 -50.30
C ARG A 258 -56.14 -49.96 -50.36
N LEU A 259 -55.77 -50.55 -51.49
CA LEU A 259 -54.46 -51.18 -51.69
C LEU A 259 -53.33 -50.14 -51.65
N SER A 260 -53.51 -48.98 -52.28
CA SER A 260 -52.49 -47.92 -52.27
C SER A 260 -52.30 -47.35 -50.87
N ALA A 261 -53.39 -47.03 -50.17
CA ALA A 261 -53.34 -46.55 -48.79
C ALA A 261 -52.72 -47.60 -47.84
N GLN A 262 -53.01 -48.89 -48.04
CA GLN A 262 -52.40 -49.97 -47.25
C GLN A 262 -50.89 -50.10 -47.50
N LYS A 263 -50.45 -49.94 -48.75
CA LYS A 263 -49.01 -49.92 -49.08
C LYS A 263 -48.30 -48.72 -48.45
N GLU A 264 -48.90 -47.53 -48.54
CA GLU A 264 -48.37 -46.32 -47.91
C GLU A 264 -48.26 -46.47 -46.39
N ALA A 265 -49.30 -47.01 -45.74
CA ALA A 265 -49.30 -47.30 -44.31
C ALA A 265 -48.18 -48.29 -43.94
N GLN A 266 -48.01 -49.38 -44.71
CA GLN A 266 -46.91 -50.34 -44.49
C GLN A 266 -45.53 -49.71 -44.64
N THR A 267 -45.33 -48.85 -45.64
CA THR A 267 -44.04 -48.16 -45.82
C THR A 267 -43.75 -47.19 -44.67
N ALA A 268 -44.77 -46.47 -44.21
CA ALA A 268 -44.64 -45.57 -43.07
C ALA A 268 -44.35 -46.34 -41.77
N GLU A 269 -44.99 -47.49 -41.55
CA GLU A 269 -44.73 -48.36 -40.39
C GLU A 269 -43.28 -48.87 -40.37
N LEU A 270 -42.75 -49.28 -41.53
CA LEU A 270 -41.35 -49.70 -41.66
C LEU A 270 -40.38 -48.54 -41.40
N GLU A 271 -40.69 -47.34 -41.88
CA GLU A 271 -39.86 -46.16 -41.65
C GLU A 271 -39.87 -45.73 -40.18
N ILE A 272 -41.03 -45.76 -39.53
CA ILE A 272 -41.16 -45.51 -38.09
C ILE A 272 -40.35 -46.55 -37.29
N ALA A 273 -40.42 -47.83 -37.65
CA ALA A 273 -39.64 -48.88 -37.00
C ALA A 273 -38.13 -48.65 -37.16
N ARG A 274 -37.68 -48.26 -38.38
CA ARG A 274 -36.28 -47.93 -38.65
C ARG A 274 -35.80 -46.74 -37.83
N LEU A 275 -36.57 -45.65 -37.80
CA LEU A 275 -36.23 -44.44 -37.05
C LEU A 275 -36.19 -44.70 -35.54
N ARG A 276 -37.12 -45.52 -35.01
CA ARG A 276 -37.11 -45.94 -33.60
C ARG A 276 -35.85 -46.72 -33.26
N ALA A 277 -35.45 -47.69 -34.09
CA ALA A 277 -34.23 -48.46 -33.87
C ALA A 277 -32.97 -47.57 -33.94
N GLN A 278 -32.93 -46.60 -34.86
CA GLN A 278 -31.83 -45.63 -34.93
C GLN A 278 -31.78 -44.73 -33.69
N HIS A 279 -32.93 -44.23 -33.23
CA HIS A 279 -33.01 -43.41 -32.03
C HIS A 279 -32.56 -44.18 -30.79
N GLU A 280 -32.97 -45.44 -30.63
CA GLU A 280 -32.55 -46.29 -29.51
C GLU A 280 -31.05 -46.57 -29.54
N SER A 281 -30.49 -46.86 -30.71
CA SER A 281 -29.03 -47.02 -30.90
C SER A 281 -28.27 -45.75 -30.54
N LEU A 282 -28.66 -44.60 -31.09
CA LEU A 282 -28.01 -43.31 -30.77
C LEU A 282 -28.19 -42.92 -29.31
N HIS A 283 -29.34 -43.22 -28.70
CA HIS A 283 -29.59 -42.96 -27.29
C HIS A 283 -28.65 -43.82 -26.42
N SER A 284 -28.50 -45.10 -26.73
CA SER A 284 -27.56 -45.99 -26.01
C SER A 284 -26.10 -45.53 -26.14
N GLN A 285 -25.69 -45.06 -27.33
CA GLN A 285 -24.35 -44.50 -27.55
C GLN A 285 -24.13 -43.22 -26.75
N ASN A 286 -25.12 -42.31 -26.73
CA ASN A 286 -25.04 -41.09 -25.93
C ASN A 286 -24.96 -41.38 -24.43
N MET A 287 -25.71 -42.38 -23.95
CA MET A 287 -25.64 -42.79 -22.54
C MET A 287 -24.27 -43.37 -22.19
N ALA A 288 -23.71 -44.25 -23.03
CA ALA A 288 -22.36 -44.80 -22.82
C ALA A 288 -21.28 -43.70 -22.83
N LEU A 289 -21.36 -42.75 -23.76
CA LEU A 289 -20.42 -41.62 -23.81
C LEU A 289 -20.55 -40.71 -22.58
N ARG A 290 -21.76 -40.49 -22.07
CA ARG A 290 -21.98 -39.73 -20.83
C ARG A 290 -21.35 -40.43 -19.64
N GLU A 291 -21.58 -41.73 -19.50
CA GLU A 291 -20.99 -42.53 -18.42
C GLU A 291 -19.46 -42.54 -18.49
N GLN A 292 -18.89 -42.66 -19.69
CA GLN A 292 -17.44 -42.56 -19.89
C GLN A 292 -16.89 -41.17 -19.50
N ASN A 293 -17.57 -40.09 -19.91
CA ASN A 293 -17.17 -38.73 -19.53
C ASN A 293 -17.27 -38.51 -18.02
N GLU A 294 -18.32 -39.01 -17.36
CA GLU A 294 -18.46 -38.95 -15.91
C GLU A 294 -17.35 -39.73 -15.19
N ALA A 295 -17.00 -40.92 -15.69
CA ALA A 295 -15.91 -41.71 -15.15
C ALA A 295 -14.56 -40.97 -15.29
N GLN A 296 -14.29 -40.38 -16.45
CA GLN A 296 -13.09 -39.57 -16.69
C GLN A 296 -13.04 -38.33 -15.78
N ARG A 297 -14.17 -37.64 -15.59
CA ARG A 297 -14.26 -36.50 -14.66
C ARG A 297 -13.93 -36.92 -13.24
N ARG A 298 -14.50 -38.03 -12.75
CA ARG A 298 -14.19 -38.56 -11.41
C ARG A 298 -12.71 -38.92 -11.25
N GLN A 299 -12.08 -39.49 -12.29
CA GLN A 299 -10.65 -39.79 -12.28
C GLN A 299 -9.79 -38.51 -12.21
N LEU A 300 -10.12 -37.49 -13.01
CA LEU A 300 -9.42 -36.21 -12.97
C LEU A 300 -9.59 -35.50 -11.62
N GLU A 301 -10.79 -35.51 -11.05
CA GLU A 301 -11.06 -34.95 -9.72
C GLU A 301 -10.30 -35.69 -8.60
N ALA A 302 -10.13 -37.00 -8.71
CA ALA A 302 -9.34 -37.76 -7.76
C ALA A 302 -7.85 -37.40 -7.87
N LEU A 303 -7.31 -37.34 -9.09
CA LEU A 303 -5.92 -36.93 -9.34
C LEU A 303 -5.66 -35.48 -8.91
N ALA A 304 -6.60 -34.58 -9.16
CA ALA A 304 -6.51 -33.19 -8.71
C ALA A 304 -6.43 -33.11 -7.18
N ARG A 305 -7.31 -33.82 -6.47
CA ARG A 305 -7.30 -33.89 -5.01
C ARG A 305 -5.99 -34.46 -4.45
N THR A 306 -5.45 -35.52 -5.06
CA THR A 306 -4.15 -36.08 -4.63
C THR A 306 -3.02 -35.07 -4.83
N ARG A 307 -2.98 -34.41 -6.00
CA ARG A 307 -1.97 -33.38 -6.28
C ARG A 307 -2.09 -32.17 -5.34
N GLU A 308 -3.30 -31.74 -5.01
CA GLU A 308 -3.50 -30.65 -4.03
C GLU A 308 -2.90 -31.00 -2.67
N ILE A 309 -3.12 -32.24 -2.20
CA ILE A 309 -2.54 -32.72 -0.94
C ILE A 309 -1.01 -32.77 -1.03
N GLU A 310 -0.45 -33.29 -2.13
CA GLU A 310 1.00 -33.32 -2.34
C GLU A 310 1.62 -31.92 -2.35
N VAL A 311 1.00 -30.97 -3.06
CA VAL A 311 1.45 -29.57 -3.11
C VAL A 311 1.38 -28.95 -1.72
N GLN A 312 0.29 -29.17 -0.97
CA GLN A 312 0.18 -28.69 0.40
C GLN A 312 1.28 -29.28 1.30
N GLN A 313 1.56 -30.58 1.19
CA GLN A 313 2.63 -31.24 1.96
C GLN A 313 4.01 -30.67 1.62
N VAL A 314 4.33 -30.51 0.33
CA VAL A 314 5.62 -29.92 -0.09
C VAL A 314 5.74 -28.47 0.37
N GLN A 315 4.65 -27.69 0.30
CA GLN A 315 4.64 -26.32 0.82
C GLN A 315 4.84 -26.28 2.34
N GLN A 316 4.23 -27.20 3.08
CA GLN A 316 4.38 -27.29 4.54
C GLN A 316 5.81 -27.70 4.90
N GLN A 317 6.36 -28.72 4.24
CA GLN A 317 7.75 -29.14 4.41
C GLN A 317 8.72 -28.01 4.08
N GLY A 318 8.47 -27.25 3.01
CA GLY A 318 9.26 -26.06 2.66
C GLY A 318 9.19 -24.96 3.72
N LYS A 319 7.99 -24.69 4.27
CA LYS A 319 7.80 -23.73 5.37
C LYS A 319 8.52 -24.18 6.64
N ASP A 320 8.42 -25.45 7.00
CA ASP A 320 9.05 -26.01 8.20
C ASP A 320 10.57 -26.00 8.07
N ALA A 321 11.13 -26.37 6.91
CA ALA A 321 12.56 -26.29 6.65
C ALA A 321 13.08 -24.85 6.71
N LEU A 322 12.34 -23.88 6.15
CA LEU A 322 12.68 -22.46 6.25
C LEU A 322 12.62 -21.96 7.70
N GLN A 323 11.63 -22.37 8.49
CA GLN A 323 11.53 -22.02 9.90
C GLN A 323 12.67 -22.60 10.72
N GLN A 324 13.04 -23.86 10.48
CA GLN A 324 14.19 -24.48 11.13
C GLN A 324 15.49 -23.77 10.79
N LEU A 325 15.73 -23.43 9.52
CA LEU A 325 16.93 -22.71 9.11
C LEU A 325 16.99 -21.30 9.72
N LYS A 326 15.86 -20.60 9.79
CA LYS A 326 15.75 -19.30 10.46
C LYS A 326 16.06 -19.43 11.95
N ALA A 327 15.43 -20.38 12.65
CA ALA A 327 15.68 -20.63 14.06
C ALA A 327 17.16 -20.96 14.35
N GLN A 328 17.79 -21.78 13.51
CA GLN A 328 19.22 -22.08 13.60
C GLN A 328 20.10 -20.84 13.38
N SER A 329 19.77 -20.02 12.39
CA SER A 329 20.49 -18.77 12.13
C SER A 329 20.34 -17.78 13.30
N ASP A 330 19.13 -17.64 13.84
CA ASP A 330 18.85 -16.76 14.97
C ASP A 330 19.54 -17.23 16.24
N GLU A 331 19.55 -18.54 16.50
CA GLU A 331 20.28 -19.13 17.62
C GLU A 331 21.79 -18.92 17.48
N TRP A 332 22.34 -19.10 16.29
CA TRP A 332 23.76 -18.83 16.03
C TRP A 332 24.12 -17.36 16.24
N LEU A 333 23.29 -16.43 15.74
CA LEU A 333 23.51 -14.99 15.92
C LEU A 333 23.40 -14.59 17.39
N THR A 334 22.41 -15.10 18.12
CA THR A 334 22.24 -14.80 19.55
C THR A 334 23.39 -15.34 20.38
N GLN A 335 23.91 -16.53 20.08
CA GLN A 335 25.13 -17.05 20.72
C GLN A 335 26.34 -16.15 20.44
N ARG A 336 26.50 -15.68 19.19
CA ARG A 336 27.63 -14.81 18.84
C ARG A 336 27.56 -13.45 19.53
N ILE A 337 26.36 -12.86 19.61
CA ILE A 337 26.11 -11.62 20.36
C ILE A 337 26.38 -11.84 21.86
N ALA A 338 25.94 -12.97 22.42
CA ALA A 338 26.18 -13.30 23.83
C ALA A 338 27.67 -13.46 24.14
N GLU A 339 28.45 -14.09 23.25
CA GLU A 339 29.89 -14.24 23.39
C GLU A 339 30.61 -12.88 23.36
N GLU A 340 30.28 -12.01 22.41
CA GLU A 340 30.89 -10.68 22.29
C GLU A 340 30.49 -9.77 23.45
N THR A 341 29.21 -9.76 23.85
CA THR A 341 28.77 -9.02 25.04
C THR A 341 29.40 -9.53 26.34
N ALA A 342 29.66 -10.83 26.47
CA ALA A 342 30.41 -11.36 27.62
C ALA A 342 31.85 -10.83 27.66
N LYS A 343 32.56 -10.85 26.52
CA LYS A 343 33.92 -10.29 26.42
C LYS A 343 33.98 -8.81 26.78
N LEU A 344 33.05 -8.01 26.25
CA LEU A 344 32.97 -6.58 26.57
C LEU A 344 32.66 -6.34 28.05
N ARG A 345 31.86 -7.20 28.68
CA ARG A 345 31.60 -7.13 30.13
C ARG A 345 32.86 -7.41 30.94
N GLU A 346 33.61 -8.45 30.58
CA GLU A 346 34.91 -8.76 31.21
C GLU A 346 35.89 -7.58 31.09
N ASP A 347 35.96 -6.94 29.90
CA ASP A 347 36.80 -5.75 29.69
C ASP A 347 36.36 -4.56 30.57
N ILE A 348 35.05 -4.33 30.70
CA ILE A 348 34.50 -3.29 31.59
C ILE A 348 34.86 -3.59 33.05
N GLU A 349 34.75 -4.84 33.49
CA GLU A 349 35.11 -5.25 34.85
C GLU A 349 36.60 -5.02 35.12
N LEU A 350 37.48 -5.39 34.19
CA LEU A 350 38.92 -5.12 34.30
C LEU A 350 39.21 -3.62 34.41
N ARG A 351 38.55 -2.78 33.59
CA ARG A 351 38.72 -1.33 33.65
C ARG A 351 38.17 -0.72 34.93
N ASN A 352 37.06 -1.23 35.44
CA ASN A 352 36.53 -0.79 36.73
C ASN A 352 37.50 -1.12 37.87
N MET A 353 38.11 -2.31 37.86
CA MET A 353 39.13 -2.68 38.84
C MET A 353 40.36 -1.77 38.74
N GLU A 354 40.82 -1.45 37.53
CA GLU A 354 41.92 -0.50 37.31
C GLU A 354 41.58 0.91 37.84
N LEU A 355 40.37 1.40 37.56
CA LEU A 355 39.89 2.69 38.07
C LEU A 355 39.83 2.71 39.60
N MET A 356 39.32 1.65 40.22
CA MET A 356 39.29 1.51 41.68
C MET A 356 40.70 1.52 42.27
N HIS A 357 41.65 0.82 41.65
CA HIS A 357 43.05 0.85 42.07
C HIS A 357 43.65 2.25 41.94
N ARG A 358 43.42 2.95 40.83
CA ARG A 358 43.87 4.35 40.65
C ARG A 358 43.25 5.29 41.67
N HIS A 359 41.96 5.13 41.98
CA HIS A 359 41.27 5.91 43.01
C HIS A 359 41.87 5.67 44.40
N GLU A 360 42.17 4.42 44.73
CA GLU A 360 42.80 4.05 46.00
C GLU A 360 44.21 4.64 46.13
N VAL A 361 45.04 4.54 45.09
CA VAL A 361 46.37 5.18 45.05
C VAL A 361 46.26 6.71 45.19
N ALA A 362 45.32 7.34 44.47
CA ALA A 362 45.08 8.77 44.58
C ALA A 362 44.61 9.18 45.99
N ARG A 363 43.81 8.34 46.65
CA ARG A 363 43.38 8.54 48.04
C ARG A 363 44.59 8.48 48.99
N GLN A 364 45.41 7.44 48.88
CA GLN A 364 46.63 7.27 49.68
C GLN A 364 47.58 8.46 49.54
N LEU A 365 47.87 8.89 48.31
CA LEU A 365 48.72 10.07 48.06
C LEU A 365 48.14 11.37 48.64
N ARG A 366 46.81 11.55 48.61
CA ARG A 366 46.16 12.71 49.24
C ARG A 366 46.27 12.68 50.76
N GLU A 367 46.15 11.51 51.37
CA GLU A 367 46.32 11.32 52.81
C GLU A 367 47.76 11.61 53.23
N GLU A 368 48.75 11.10 52.49
CA GLU A 368 50.16 11.40 52.70
C GLU A 368 50.46 12.90 52.55
N LEU A 369 49.94 13.56 51.50
CA LEU A 369 50.09 15.01 51.32
C LEU A 369 49.47 15.80 52.48
N CYS A 370 48.32 15.37 53.00
CA CYS A 370 47.69 16.00 54.16
C CYS A 370 48.55 15.83 55.42
N GLN A 371 49.08 14.63 55.63
CA GLN A 371 49.96 14.33 56.77
C GLN A 371 51.27 15.13 56.70
N LEU A 372 51.94 15.14 55.55
CA LEU A 372 53.16 15.93 55.32
C LEU A 372 52.93 17.43 55.51
N ARG A 373 51.77 17.96 55.08
CA ARG A 373 51.41 19.36 55.34
C ARG A 373 51.25 19.65 56.83
N LYS A 374 50.59 18.76 57.58
CA LYS A 374 50.45 18.88 59.04
C LYS A 374 51.81 18.82 59.74
N ASP A 375 52.67 17.88 59.34
CA ASP A 375 54.00 17.72 59.93
C ASP A 375 54.90 18.91 59.62
N LYS A 376 54.84 19.45 58.39
CA LYS A 376 55.53 20.70 58.02
C LYS A 376 55.09 21.87 58.91
N LEU A 377 53.79 22.07 59.09
CA LEU A 377 53.26 23.14 59.95
C LEU A 377 53.70 22.96 61.40
N ARG A 378 53.63 21.73 61.92
CA ARG A 378 54.06 21.41 63.29
C ARG A 378 55.55 21.71 63.50
N LEU A 379 56.41 21.30 62.59
CA LEU A 379 57.86 21.54 62.68
C LEU A 379 58.20 23.03 62.54
N LEU A 380 57.50 23.76 61.65
CA LEU A 380 57.67 25.20 61.51
C LEU A 380 57.31 25.94 62.80
N ASN A 381 56.13 25.65 63.38
CA ASN A 381 55.69 26.28 64.62
C ASN A 381 56.64 25.95 65.78
N GLN A 382 57.00 24.66 65.96
CA GLN A 382 57.95 24.26 67.02
C GLN A 382 59.34 24.85 66.85
N GLY A 383 59.82 25.03 65.62
CA GLY A 383 61.10 25.66 65.33
C GLY A 383 61.08 27.16 65.61
N ALA A 384 60.01 27.84 65.18
CA ALA A 384 59.81 29.26 65.41
C ALA A 384 59.67 29.57 66.91
N ASP A 385 58.82 28.83 67.64
CA ASP A 385 58.58 29.06 69.07
C ASP A 385 59.86 28.91 69.90
N LYS A 386 60.63 27.84 69.69
CA LYS A 386 61.91 27.62 70.39
C LYS A 386 62.94 28.70 70.10
N PHE A 387 62.97 29.22 68.88
CA PHE A 387 63.88 30.29 68.49
C PHE A 387 63.50 31.61 69.17
N LEU A 388 62.20 31.92 69.17
CA LEU A 388 61.62 33.08 69.83
C LEU A 388 61.85 33.07 71.35
N GLU A 389 61.61 31.94 72.02
CA GLU A 389 61.88 31.75 73.46
C GLU A 389 63.37 31.94 73.80
N ARG A 390 64.28 31.43 72.95
CA ARG A 390 65.72 31.62 73.15
C ARG A 390 66.11 33.10 73.09
N MET A 391 65.52 33.88 72.19
CA MET A 391 65.78 35.33 72.12
C MET A 391 65.32 36.06 73.38
N GLU A 392 64.14 35.73 73.90
CA GLU A 392 63.63 36.30 75.17
C GLU A 392 64.54 35.92 76.35
N SER A 393 65.03 34.67 76.42
CA SER A 393 65.96 34.22 77.47
C SER A 393 67.31 34.94 77.47
N LEU A 394 67.73 35.47 76.32
CA LEU A 394 68.93 36.30 76.17
C LEU A 394 68.67 37.78 76.54
N GLY A 395 67.46 38.12 76.98
CA GLY A 395 67.07 39.46 77.41
C GLY A 395 66.70 40.39 76.26
N LEU A 396 66.44 39.86 75.05
CA LEU A 396 66.00 40.67 73.91
C LEU A 396 64.49 40.97 74.05
N SER A 397 64.12 42.25 73.97
CA SER A 397 62.73 42.69 73.92
C SER A 397 62.37 43.17 72.52
N PHE A 398 61.18 42.79 72.04
CA PHE A 398 60.67 43.25 70.74
C PHE A 398 59.96 44.58 70.91
N ILE A 399 60.54 45.65 70.36
CA ILE A 399 59.97 47.00 70.41
C ILE A 399 59.66 47.44 68.98
N ALA A 400 58.41 47.76 68.71
CA ALA A 400 57.96 48.32 67.44
C ALA A 400 57.45 49.74 67.63
N PHE A 401 57.76 50.63 66.68
CA PHE A 401 57.20 51.98 66.66
C PHE A 401 55.97 52.01 65.77
N HIS A 402 54.84 52.45 66.33
CA HIS A 402 53.60 52.67 65.59
C HIS A 402 53.11 54.11 65.80
N PRO A 403 52.80 54.86 64.73
CA PRO A 403 52.26 56.22 64.86
C PRO A 403 51.04 56.24 65.79
N GLY A 404 50.98 57.19 66.71
CA GLY A 404 49.87 57.32 67.66
C GLY A 404 49.92 56.40 68.89
N ALA A 405 50.62 55.26 68.82
CA ALA A 405 50.88 54.37 69.96
C ALA A 405 52.30 54.53 70.54
N GLY A 406 53.23 55.08 69.76
CA GLY A 406 54.63 55.23 70.15
C GLY A 406 55.40 53.91 70.08
N HIS A 407 56.38 53.75 70.97
CA HIS A 407 57.12 52.50 71.11
C HIS A 407 56.29 51.48 71.90
N ILE A 408 55.86 50.42 71.24
CA ILE A 408 55.10 49.33 71.83
C ILE A 408 56.07 48.16 72.04
N SER A 409 56.17 47.69 73.28
CA SER A 409 56.81 46.42 73.59
C SER A 409 55.83 45.29 73.30
N VAL A 410 56.16 44.41 72.36
CA VAL A 410 55.36 43.24 72.00
C VAL A 410 55.87 42.04 72.80
N ALA A 411 55.01 41.46 73.65
CA ALA A 411 55.37 40.26 74.40
C ALA A 411 55.39 39.04 73.47
N LEU A 412 56.20 38.02 73.80
CA LEU A 412 56.33 36.82 72.96
C LEU A 412 54.98 36.12 72.70
N LYS A 413 54.10 36.12 73.71
CA LYS A 413 52.74 35.56 73.62
C LYS A 413 51.84 36.28 72.62
N ASP A 414 52.06 37.58 72.42
CA ASP A 414 51.26 38.44 71.54
C ASP A 414 51.89 38.58 70.14
N MET A 415 53.10 38.03 69.95
CA MET A 415 53.87 38.13 68.70
C MET A 415 53.17 37.48 67.50
N PRO A 416 52.48 36.31 67.61
CA PRO A 416 51.73 35.74 66.49
C PRO A 416 50.62 36.66 65.99
N GLU A 417 49.84 37.25 66.89
CA GLU A 417 48.77 38.21 66.56
C GLU A 417 49.33 39.49 65.93
N TYR A 418 50.47 39.97 66.44
CA TYR A 418 51.19 41.10 65.85
C TYR A 418 51.69 40.81 64.43
N MET A 419 52.21 39.61 64.16
CA MET A 419 52.71 39.23 62.83
C MET A 419 51.59 39.06 61.80
N GLU A 420 50.43 38.54 62.20
CA GLU A 420 49.27 38.44 61.32
C GLU A 420 48.76 39.82 60.90
N ASN A 421 48.70 40.77 61.85
CA ASN A 421 48.21 42.11 61.57
C ASN A 421 48.78 43.20 62.50
N PRO A 422 49.91 43.84 62.13
CA PRO A 422 50.52 44.90 62.95
C PRO A 422 49.63 46.13 63.11
N THR A 423 48.80 46.44 62.11
CA THR A 423 47.91 47.61 62.13
C THR A 423 46.74 47.42 63.08
N ALA A 424 46.14 46.22 63.13
CA ALA A 424 45.10 45.90 64.10
C ALA A 424 45.65 45.93 65.53
N PHE A 425 46.85 45.39 65.74
CA PHE A 425 47.50 45.41 67.04
C PHE A 425 47.77 46.85 67.53
N ALA A 426 48.30 47.72 66.66
CA ALA A 426 48.50 49.12 66.97
C ALA A 426 47.18 49.87 67.22
N ALA A 427 46.14 49.60 66.41
CA ALA A 427 44.80 50.16 66.59
C ALA A 427 44.22 49.81 67.97
N ASN A 428 44.33 48.54 68.39
CA ASN A 428 43.89 48.08 69.70
C ASN A 428 44.65 48.77 70.83
N LYS A 429 45.98 48.94 70.70
CA LYS A 429 46.78 49.71 71.68
C LYS A 429 46.41 51.20 71.72
N CYS A 430 45.95 51.76 70.60
CA CYS A 430 45.38 53.11 70.52
C CYS A 430 43.88 53.19 70.91
N LEU A 431 43.26 52.06 71.31
CA LEU A 431 41.84 51.94 71.68
C LEU A 431 40.87 52.40 70.57
N VAL A 432 41.23 52.14 69.31
CA VAL A 432 40.39 52.43 68.13
C VAL A 432 40.22 51.18 67.28
N THR A 433 39.17 51.14 66.45
CA THR A 433 38.98 50.05 65.50
C THR A 433 40.05 50.08 64.41
N GLU A 434 40.34 48.93 63.82
CA GLU A 434 41.37 48.82 62.78
C GLU A 434 41.10 49.77 61.60
N ASP A 435 39.86 49.83 61.12
CA ASP A 435 39.50 50.71 60.00
C ASP A 435 39.65 52.19 60.33
N HIS A 436 39.34 52.58 61.58
CA HIS A 436 39.54 53.95 62.05
C HIS A 436 41.02 54.32 62.09
N TYR A 437 41.85 53.42 62.63
CA TYR A 437 43.29 53.59 62.68
C TYR A 437 43.91 53.68 61.29
N ARG A 438 43.46 52.86 60.31
CA ARG A 438 43.94 52.94 58.92
C ARG A 438 43.59 54.27 58.26
N ARG A 439 42.36 54.76 58.42
CA ARG A 439 41.94 56.07 57.87
C ARG A 439 42.72 57.21 58.50
N TRP A 440 42.90 57.16 59.82
CA TRP A 440 43.74 58.11 60.54
C TRP A 440 45.20 58.03 60.08
N LEU A 441 45.77 56.84 59.91
CA LEU A 441 47.16 56.65 59.49
C LEU A 441 47.40 57.24 58.09
N ALA A 442 46.44 57.05 57.17
CA ALA A 442 46.48 57.66 55.84
C ALA A 442 46.45 59.20 55.92
N HIS A 443 45.59 59.77 56.78
CA HIS A 443 45.57 61.20 57.05
C HIS A 443 46.85 61.69 57.73
N TYR A 444 47.41 60.92 58.66
CA TYR A 444 48.64 61.24 59.40
C TYR A 444 49.87 61.30 58.47
N GLN A 445 49.98 60.37 57.52
CA GLN A 445 51.06 60.32 56.54
C GLN A 445 50.89 61.38 55.44
N SER A 446 49.65 61.60 54.98
CA SER A 446 49.31 62.56 53.93
C SER A 446 48.00 63.29 54.25
N PRO A 447 48.06 64.44 54.96
CA PRO A 447 46.86 65.15 55.38
C PRO A 447 46.30 65.95 54.21
N THR A 448 45.46 65.28 53.41
CA THR A 448 44.72 65.87 52.29
C THR A 448 43.23 65.63 52.43
N CYS A 449 42.43 66.56 51.94
CA CYS A 449 40.99 66.48 51.98
C CYS A 449 40.48 65.31 51.12
N GLN A 450 39.77 64.37 51.74
CA GLN A 450 39.20 63.19 51.09
C GLN A 450 37.74 63.39 50.64
N ALA A 451 37.21 64.63 50.68
CA ALA A 451 35.85 64.90 50.20
C ALA A 451 35.72 64.55 48.70
N PRO A 452 34.71 63.76 48.31
CA PRO A 452 34.51 63.39 46.90
C PRO A 452 34.07 64.62 46.10
N LEU A 453 34.83 64.97 45.06
CA LEU A 453 34.42 65.98 44.07
C LEU A 453 33.62 65.31 42.94
N THR A 454 34.03 64.09 42.55
CA THR A 454 33.40 63.20 41.55
C THR A 454 33.66 61.74 41.95
N HIS A 455 33.00 60.77 41.32
CA HIS A 455 33.03 59.34 41.74
C HIS A 455 34.45 58.71 41.80
N ASP A 456 35.46 59.35 41.19
CA ASP A 456 36.84 58.86 41.12
C ASP A 456 37.90 59.94 41.46
N ARG A 457 37.50 61.13 41.94
CA ARG A 457 38.43 62.19 42.38
C ARG A 457 37.98 62.85 43.68
N SER A 458 38.91 62.91 44.64
CA SER A 458 38.77 63.66 45.89
C SER A 458 39.41 65.05 45.81
N CYS A 459 39.06 65.92 46.77
CA CYS A 459 39.49 67.32 46.80
C CYS A 459 41.01 67.53 46.81
N GLY A 460 41.77 66.72 47.55
CA GLY A 460 43.24 66.81 47.58
C GLY A 460 43.83 68.07 48.24
N CYS A 461 43.02 69.01 48.73
CA CYS A 461 43.52 70.19 49.45
C CYS A 461 44.24 69.77 50.73
N LYS A 462 45.42 70.35 51.02
CA LYS A 462 46.15 70.09 52.27
C LYS A 462 45.34 70.56 53.48
N ILE A 463 45.26 69.72 54.49
CA ILE A 463 44.52 69.96 55.75
C ILE A 463 45.46 69.84 56.94
N PRO A 464 45.13 70.40 58.12
CA PRO A 464 45.95 70.21 59.31
C PRO A 464 45.99 68.72 59.68
N ARG A 465 47.18 68.24 60.07
CA ARG A 465 47.37 66.85 60.50
C ARG A 465 46.86 66.66 61.93
N VAL A 466 46.10 65.59 62.16
CA VAL A 466 45.72 65.13 63.50
C VAL A 466 46.76 64.13 64.02
N ASP A 467 47.47 64.47 65.08
CA ASP A 467 48.58 63.66 65.60
C ASP A 467 48.15 62.46 66.47
N VAL A 468 46.90 62.40 66.92
CA VAL A 468 46.40 61.35 67.83
C VAL A 468 45.21 60.60 67.20
N PRO A 469 45.26 59.25 67.08
CA PRO A 469 44.20 58.47 66.42
C PRO A 469 42.81 58.62 67.04
N SER A 470 42.72 58.70 68.37
CA SER A 470 41.45 58.82 69.08
C SER A 470 40.75 60.18 68.90
N ARG A 471 41.48 61.20 68.43
CA ARG A 471 40.95 62.54 68.15
C ARG A 471 40.54 62.75 66.70
N PHE A 472 40.88 61.81 65.82
CA PHE A 472 40.50 61.86 64.43
C PHE A 472 39.04 61.44 64.28
N VAL A 473 38.26 62.22 63.55
CA VAL A 473 36.86 61.90 63.22
C VAL A 473 36.73 61.87 61.70
N SER A 474 36.38 60.69 61.15
CA SER A 474 36.16 60.54 59.71
C SER A 474 35.00 61.43 59.26
N GLY A 475 35.17 62.18 58.18
CA GLY A 475 34.20 63.15 57.68
C GLY A 475 34.38 64.59 58.19
N GLU A 476 35.14 64.80 59.27
CA GLU A 476 35.41 66.13 59.82
C GLU A 476 36.90 66.47 59.76
N SER A 477 37.73 65.58 60.33
CA SER A 477 39.18 65.74 60.41
C SER A 477 39.91 65.48 59.09
N ASP A 478 39.27 64.79 58.15
CA ASP A 478 39.77 64.45 56.81
C ASP A 478 39.22 65.39 55.71
N ARG A 479 38.56 66.49 56.09
CA ARG A 479 38.00 67.49 55.16
C ARG A 479 38.58 68.89 55.37
N CYS A 480 38.71 69.66 54.30
CA CYS A 480 39.14 71.07 54.37
C CYS A 480 37.95 71.96 54.72
N GLU A 481 38.20 73.20 55.18
CA GLU A 481 37.15 74.15 55.60
C GLU A 481 36.02 74.34 54.57
N ARG A 482 36.31 74.19 53.27
CA ARG A 482 35.31 74.26 52.18
C ARG A 482 34.38 73.04 52.13
N HIS A 483 34.82 71.89 52.62
CA HIS A 483 34.11 70.61 52.59
C HIS A 483 33.66 70.11 53.97
N THR A 484 34.21 70.65 55.06
CA THR A 484 33.71 70.43 56.43
C THR A 484 32.37 71.14 56.62
N SER A 485 32.24 72.36 56.08
CA SER A 485 31.02 73.17 56.11
C SER A 485 29.88 72.62 55.23
N ARG A 486 30.23 71.93 54.13
CA ARG A 486 29.26 71.39 53.15
C ARG A 486 28.57 70.12 53.64
N HIS A 487 29.24 69.33 54.48
CA HIS A 487 28.66 68.11 55.05
C HIS A 487 27.46 68.40 55.98
N VAL A 488 27.34 69.62 56.50
CA VAL A 488 26.18 70.04 57.29
C VAL A 488 24.97 70.39 56.39
N HIS A 489 25.18 70.65 55.10
CA HIS A 489 24.12 71.10 54.16
C HIS A 489 23.73 70.10 53.06
N ASP A 490 24.48 69.02 52.82
CA ASP A 490 24.17 67.99 51.80
C ASP A 490 23.11 66.95 52.25
N ASN A 491 22.14 67.37 53.06
CA ASN A 491 20.94 66.60 53.41
C ASN A 491 19.70 67.04 52.60
N VAL A 492 19.88 67.62 51.41
CA VAL A 492 18.75 67.99 50.53
C VAL A 492 18.95 67.46 49.12
N VAL A 493 18.04 66.56 48.76
CA VAL A 493 17.82 65.84 47.51
C VAL A 493 17.70 66.78 46.30
N SER A 494 18.29 66.42 45.16
CA SER A 494 17.78 66.86 43.85
C SER A 494 17.78 65.74 42.81
N PHE A 495 16.56 65.38 42.42
CA PHE A 495 16.14 64.52 41.33
C PHE A 495 16.30 65.19 39.94
N ARG A 496 16.33 64.34 38.90
CA ARG A 496 16.13 64.60 37.44
C ARG A 496 17.37 65.10 36.68
N SER A 497 17.71 64.60 35.49
CA SER A 497 17.05 63.71 34.51
C SER A 497 18.09 62.83 33.83
#